data_AF-A0A1J5HSL0-F1
#
_entry.id   AF-A0A1J5HSL0-F1
#
_cell.length_a   1.000
_cell.length_b   1.000
_cell.length_c   1.000
_cell.angle_alpha   90.00
_cell.angle_beta   90.00
_cell.angle_gamma   90.00
#
_symmetry.space_group_name_H-M   'P 1'
#
loop_
_entity.id
_entity.type
_entity.pdbx_description
1 polymer ?
#
loop_
_entity_poly.entity_id
_entity_poly.type
_entity_poly.pdbx_seq_one_letter_code
_entity_poly.pdbx_strand_id
1 'polypeptide(L)'
;MIGEKFDFTFPKSVKVKPTARTLNQKDGRPLQLSLFEFVPEEEFNETEKAVAWYLEGQKRLFFWYRNRSWRDYAIQGWRKHKIYPDFIFTSTSSENEDDYEQVYVVETKGLHLIGSPDTDYKRKMFSLCTKEAKARSRSELGLAVKDKVLRFEVLAEDEWEAKLNEMLQT
;
A
#
# COMPACT_ATOMS: atom_id res chain seq x y z
N MET A 1 21.46 7.41 -14.92
CA MET A 1 20.08 6.96 -15.21
C MET A 1 19.30 7.04 -13.90
N ILE A 2 18.18 7.77 -13.83
CA ILE A 2 17.31 7.72 -12.64
C ILE A 2 16.75 6.28 -12.59
N GLY A 3 16.97 5.54 -11.50
CA GLY A 3 16.40 4.20 -11.31
C GLY A 3 17.37 3.00 -11.33
N GLU A 4 18.68 3.18 -11.51
CA GLU A 4 19.63 2.04 -11.45
C GLU A 4 19.92 1.54 -10.02
N LYS A 5 19.62 2.35 -9.00
CA LYS A 5 19.63 1.96 -7.59
C LYS A 5 18.32 2.37 -6.97
N PHE A 6 17.42 1.41 -6.80
CA PHE A 6 16.31 1.59 -5.89
C PHE A 6 16.85 1.51 -4.47
N ASP A 7 16.59 2.54 -3.66
CA ASP A 7 17.02 2.60 -2.25
C ASP A 7 16.36 1.51 -1.37
N PHE A 8 15.36 0.82 -1.92
CA PHE A 8 14.62 -0.26 -1.27
C PHE A 8 14.65 -1.52 -2.13
N THR A 9 14.90 -2.64 -1.47
CA THR A 9 14.71 -3.98 -2.03
C THR A 9 13.88 -4.79 -1.05
N PHE A 10 12.95 -5.59 -1.55
CA PHE A 10 12.15 -6.44 -0.67
C PHE A 10 13.06 -7.40 0.10
N PRO A 11 12.83 -7.59 1.40
CA PRO A 11 13.60 -8.54 2.19
C PRO A 11 13.35 -9.95 1.68
N LYS A 12 14.41 -10.74 1.51
CA LYS A 12 14.31 -12.15 1.11
C LYS A 12 13.69 -13.05 2.19
N SER A 13 13.70 -12.59 3.44
CA SER A 13 13.07 -13.27 4.55
C SER A 13 12.71 -12.28 5.66
N VAL A 14 11.67 -12.60 6.43
CA VAL A 14 11.24 -11.83 7.58
C VAL A 14 11.43 -12.67 8.84
N LYS A 15 12.17 -12.14 9.82
CA LYS A 15 12.29 -12.77 11.13
C LYS A 15 11.04 -12.44 11.95
N VAL A 16 10.39 -13.48 12.44
CA VAL A 16 9.17 -13.39 13.26
C VAL A 16 9.45 -13.99 14.63
N LYS A 17 8.78 -13.49 15.66
CA LYS A 17 8.88 -14.09 17.00
C LYS A 17 8.21 -15.47 16.96
N PRO A 18 8.75 -16.49 17.62
CA PRO A 18 8.12 -17.81 17.67
C PRO A 18 6.69 -17.82 18.23
N THR A 19 6.36 -16.84 19.08
CA THR A 19 5.03 -16.68 19.70
C THR A 19 4.09 -15.77 18.90
N ALA A 20 4.57 -15.15 17.81
CA ALA A 20 3.74 -14.26 17.00
C ALA A 20 2.64 -15.06 16.31
N ARG A 21 1.43 -14.52 16.32
CA ARG A 21 0.31 -15.06 15.56
C ARG A 21 0.29 -14.40 14.18
N THR A 22 0.00 -15.19 13.16
CA THR A 22 -0.29 -14.64 11.84
C THR A 22 -1.73 -14.13 11.81
N LEU A 23 -1.96 -13.02 11.12
CA LEU A 23 -3.28 -12.57 10.75
C LEU A 23 -3.89 -13.62 9.81
N ASN A 24 -5.12 -14.03 10.09
CA ASN A 24 -5.94 -14.89 9.24
C ASN A 24 -7.15 -14.11 8.75
N GLN A 25 -7.87 -14.67 7.77
CA GLN A 25 -9.21 -14.19 7.42
C GLN A 25 -10.15 -14.26 8.63
N LYS A 26 -11.28 -13.55 8.56
CA LYS A 26 -12.27 -13.50 9.66
C LYS A 26 -12.85 -14.87 10.04
N ASP A 27 -12.84 -15.83 9.11
CA ASP A 27 -13.28 -17.21 9.35
C ASP A 27 -12.15 -18.17 9.78
N GLY A 28 -10.95 -17.63 10.01
CA GLY A 28 -9.78 -18.38 10.47
C GLY A 28 -8.95 -19.01 9.35
N ARG A 29 -9.35 -18.89 8.07
CA ARG A 29 -8.53 -19.38 6.95
C ARG A 29 -7.27 -18.52 6.75
N PRO A 30 -6.18 -19.10 6.21
CA PRO A 30 -4.99 -18.32 5.85
C PRO A 30 -5.30 -17.24 4.81
N LEU A 31 -4.59 -16.12 4.88
CA LEU A 31 -4.60 -15.09 3.85
C LEU A 31 -4.05 -15.65 2.53
N GLN A 32 -4.63 -15.24 1.40
CA GLN A 32 -4.32 -15.70 0.05
C GLN A 32 -3.73 -14.60 -0.80
N LEU A 33 -4.09 -13.33 -0.56
CA LEU A 33 -3.67 -12.19 -1.39
C LEU A 33 -2.54 -11.37 -0.75
N SER A 34 -2.10 -11.72 0.46
CA SER A 34 -0.93 -11.11 1.07
C SER A 34 0.34 -11.47 0.30
N LEU A 35 1.20 -10.48 0.05
CA LEU A 35 2.51 -10.68 -0.59
C LEU A 35 3.43 -11.61 0.23
N PHE A 36 3.24 -11.68 1.54
CA PHE A 36 3.99 -12.59 2.43
C PHE A 36 3.07 -13.62 3.08
N GLU A 37 3.53 -14.87 3.18
CA GLU A 37 2.79 -15.97 3.81
C GLU A 37 2.51 -15.73 5.30
N PHE A 38 3.44 -15.07 6.01
CA PHE A 38 3.29 -14.75 7.42
C PHE A 38 3.12 -13.25 7.62
N VAL A 39 1.99 -12.85 8.20
CA VAL A 39 1.64 -11.47 8.48
C VAL A 39 1.42 -11.32 9.98
N PRO A 40 2.37 -10.74 10.75
CA PRO A 40 2.24 -10.69 12.21
C PRO A 40 1.02 -9.86 12.63
N GLU A 41 0.03 -10.49 13.25
CA GLU A 41 -1.23 -9.84 13.64
C GLU A 41 -0.99 -8.70 14.64
N GLU A 42 0.00 -8.87 15.54
CA GLU A 42 0.36 -7.88 16.57
C GLU A 42 0.88 -6.55 16.00
N GLU A 43 1.26 -6.53 14.73
CA GLU A 43 1.76 -5.31 14.09
C GLU A 43 0.63 -4.44 13.51
N PHE A 44 -0.63 -4.86 13.57
CA PHE A 44 -1.77 -4.10 13.05
C PHE A 44 -2.54 -3.40 14.15
N ASN A 45 -2.99 -2.17 13.90
CA ASN A 45 -4.11 -1.59 14.61
C ASN A 45 -5.46 -2.06 14.04
N GLU A 46 -6.57 -1.75 14.71
CA GLU A 46 -7.90 -2.24 14.31
C GLU A 46 -8.35 -1.74 12.92
N THR A 47 -8.05 -0.50 12.56
CA THR A 47 -8.33 0.06 11.23
C THR A 47 -7.51 -0.67 10.16
N GLU A 48 -6.22 -0.88 10.40
CA GLU A 48 -5.33 -1.61 9.49
C GLU A 48 -5.80 -3.06 9.31
N LYS A 49 -6.23 -3.74 10.38
CA LYS A 49 -6.81 -5.10 10.27
C LYS A 49 -8.06 -5.09 9.40
N ALA A 50 -8.95 -4.12 9.59
CA ALA A 50 -10.17 -3.98 8.79
C ALA A 50 -9.85 -3.76 7.30
N VAL A 51 -8.89 -2.89 6.99
CA VAL A 51 -8.40 -2.66 5.63
C VAL A 51 -7.79 -3.93 5.04
N ALA A 52 -6.94 -4.64 5.79
CA ALA A 52 -6.32 -5.88 5.32
C ALA A 52 -7.38 -6.96 4.99
N TRP A 53 -8.38 -7.15 5.85
CA TRP A 53 -9.49 -8.07 5.58
C TRP A 53 -10.36 -7.63 4.40
N TYR A 54 -10.57 -6.32 4.22
CA TYR A 54 -11.28 -5.81 3.06
C TYR A 54 -10.53 -6.12 1.77
N LEU A 55 -9.22 -5.87 1.72
CA LEU A 55 -8.37 -6.14 0.55
C LEU A 55 -8.33 -7.64 0.24
N GLU A 56 -8.18 -8.47 1.27
CA GLU A 56 -8.21 -9.93 1.17
C GLU A 56 -9.53 -10.48 0.59
N GLY A 57 -10.65 -9.77 0.80
CA GLY A 57 -11.96 -10.14 0.25
C GLY A 57 -12.20 -9.69 -1.19
N GLN A 58 -11.28 -8.94 -1.80
CA GLN A 58 -11.47 -8.40 -3.15
C GLN A 58 -11.24 -9.45 -4.23
N LYS A 59 -12.12 -9.47 -5.24
CA LYS A 59 -11.99 -10.38 -6.39
C LYS A 59 -10.97 -9.91 -7.43
N ARG A 60 -10.75 -8.59 -7.54
CA ARG A 60 -9.90 -7.96 -8.56
C ARG A 60 -8.65 -7.35 -7.96
N LEU A 61 -7.95 -8.14 -7.13
CA LEU A 61 -6.73 -7.72 -6.46
C LEU A 61 -5.65 -8.76 -6.71
N PHE A 62 -4.47 -8.35 -7.19
CA PHE A 62 -3.39 -9.28 -7.49
C PHE A 62 -2.57 -9.58 -6.23
N PHE A 63 -2.23 -8.56 -5.44
CA PHE A 63 -1.78 -8.73 -4.05
C PHE A 63 -2.05 -7.48 -3.21
N TRP A 64 -1.93 -7.63 -1.90
CA TRP A 64 -1.69 -6.54 -0.96
C TRP A 64 -0.47 -6.82 -0.09
N TYR A 65 0.16 -5.75 0.37
CA TYR A 65 1.33 -5.77 1.21
C TYR A 65 1.18 -4.72 2.30
N ARG A 66 1.25 -5.15 3.56
CA ARG A 66 1.36 -4.23 4.69
C ARG A 66 2.83 -3.84 4.86
N ASN A 67 3.11 -2.58 4.63
CA ASN A 67 4.45 -2.01 4.67
C ASN A 67 4.87 -1.72 6.12
N ARG A 68 6.10 -2.10 6.52
CA ARG A 68 6.56 -1.85 7.90
C ARG A 68 7.31 -0.55 7.99
N SER A 69 6.87 0.31 8.92
CA SER A 69 7.54 1.58 9.21
C SER A 69 9.02 1.37 9.54
N TRP A 70 9.85 2.31 9.08
CA TRP A 70 11.31 2.33 9.29
C TRP A 70 12.12 1.20 8.64
N ARG A 71 11.47 0.19 8.04
CA ARG A 71 12.16 -0.97 7.46
C ARG A 71 12.00 -1.07 5.96
N ASP A 72 10.77 -0.87 5.51
CA ASP A 72 10.40 -1.21 4.14
C ASP A 72 10.28 0.05 3.27
N TYR A 73 9.34 0.06 2.32
CA TYR A 73 9.18 1.15 1.35
C TYR A 73 8.91 2.49 2.04
N ALA A 74 9.55 3.54 1.52
CA ALA A 74 9.46 4.87 2.09
C ALA A 74 9.52 5.95 1.01
N ILE A 75 8.76 7.02 1.25
CA ILE A 75 8.73 8.21 0.40
C ILE A 75 9.55 9.30 1.08
N GLN A 76 10.60 9.76 0.41
CA GLN A 76 11.38 10.91 0.84
C GLN A 76 10.78 12.18 0.24
N GLY A 77 10.20 13.02 1.10
CA GLY A 77 9.77 14.36 0.74
C GLY A 77 10.78 15.44 1.15
N TRP A 78 10.31 16.68 1.31
CA TRP A 78 11.14 17.82 1.75
C TRP A 78 11.28 17.94 3.27
N ARG A 79 10.67 17.06 4.07
CA ARG A 79 10.89 16.96 5.52
C ARG A 79 11.99 15.96 5.85
N LYS A 80 12.63 16.15 7.01
CA LYS A 80 13.71 15.29 7.52
C LYS A 80 13.31 13.81 7.62
N HIS A 81 12.09 13.54 8.10
CA HIS A 81 11.59 12.17 8.27
C HIS A 81 10.87 11.68 7.02
N LYS A 82 11.15 10.44 6.63
CA LYS A 82 10.47 9.75 5.54
C LYS A 82 9.03 9.40 5.91
N ILE A 83 8.17 9.29 4.90
CA ILE A 83 6.81 8.76 5.05
C ILE A 83 6.86 7.26 4.77
N TYR A 84 6.29 6.45 5.65
CA TYR A 84 6.16 5.01 5.49
C TYR A 84 4.66 4.71 5.41
N PRO A 85 4.09 4.60 4.19
CA PRO A 85 2.69 4.24 3.98
C PRO A 85 2.37 2.91 4.65
N ASP A 86 1.12 2.68 5.03
CA ASP A 86 0.71 1.46 5.72
C ASP A 86 0.52 0.28 4.75
N PHE A 87 -0.03 0.54 3.56
CA PHE A 87 -0.35 -0.48 2.57
C PHE A 87 0.15 -0.15 1.17
N ILE A 88 0.56 -1.21 0.45
CA ILE A 88 0.74 -1.21 -0.99
C ILE A 88 -0.10 -2.34 -1.56
N PHE A 89 -0.96 -2.09 -2.52
CA PHE A 89 -1.79 -3.13 -3.13
C PHE A 89 -2.05 -2.84 -4.60
N THR A 90 -2.57 -3.81 -5.33
CA THR A 90 -2.72 -3.72 -6.77
C THR A 90 -4.08 -4.21 -7.24
N SER A 91 -4.64 -3.59 -8.28
CA SER A 91 -5.79 -4.17 -8.99
C SER A 91 -5.32 -5.06 -10.12
N THR A 92 -5.99 -6.20 -10.34
CA THR A 92 -5.71 -7.07 -11.48
C THR A 92 -5.98 -6.35 -12.81
N SER A 93 -5.27 -6.74 -13.86
CA SER A 93 -5.57 -6.30 -15.22
C SER A 93 -6.89 -6.89 -15.69
N SER A 94 -7.68 -6.09 -16.42
CA SER A 94 -8.92 -6.58 -17.05
C SER A 94 -8.66 -7.58 -18.18
N GLU A 95 -7.44 -7.60 -18.74
CA GLU A 95 -7.05 -8.47 -19.84
C GLU A 95 -6.32 -9.74 -19.37
N ASN A 96 -5.66 -9.69 -18.21
CA ASN A 96 -4.88 -10.81 -17.66
C ASN A 96 -4.92 -10.81 -16.12
N GLU A 97 -5.50 -11.85 -15.54
CA GLU A 97 -5.60 -12.02 -14.08
C GLU A 97 -4.24 -12.24 -13.40
N ASP A 98 -3.23 -12.69 -14.17
CA ASP A 98 -1.84 -12.85 -13.69
C ASP A 98 -1.00 -11.56 -13.78
N ASP A 99 -1.61 -10.44 -14.19
CA ASP A 99 -0.97 -9.12 -14.24
C ASP A 99 -1.80 -8.08 -13.48
N TYR A 100 -1.20 -6.95 -13.16
CA TYR A 100 -1.86 -5.84 -12.46
C TYR A 100 -1.81 -4.56 -13.29
N GLU A 101 -2.83 -3.71 -13.19
CA GLU A 101 -2.86 -2.45 -13.96
C GLU A 101 -2.57 -1.23 -13.10
N GLN A 102 -3.03 -1.25 -11.85
CA GLN A 102 -2.88 -0.14 -10.92
C GLN A 102 -2.18 -0.57 -9.65
N VAL A 103 -1.31 0.30 -9.13
CA VAL A 103 -0.63 0.17 -7.84
C VAL A 103 -1.09 1.31 -6.94
N TYR A 104 -1.56 0.96 -5.76
CA TYR A 104 -2.03 1.87 -4.75
C TYR A 104 -1.07 1.88 -3.57
N VAL A 105 -0.76 3.07 -3.09
CA VAL A 105 0.08 3.30 -1.90
C VAL A 105 -0.73 4.12 -0.92
N VAL A 106 -1.03 3.53 0.24
CA VAL A 106 -2.05 4.04 1.15
C VAL A 106 -1.52 4.22 2.56
N GLU A 107 -1.88 5.35 3.17
CA GLU A 107 -1.73 5.61 4.60
C GLU A 107 -3.11 5.69 5.24
N THR A 108 -3.35 4.92 6.30
CA THR A 108 -4.52 5.01 7.15
C THR A 108 -4.29 6.02 8.28
N LYS A 109 -5.32 6.79 8.64
CA LYS A 109 -5.23 7.79 9.71
C LYS A 109 -6.49 7.82 10.56
N GLY A 110 -6.29 7.69 11.88
CA GLY A 110 -7.34 7.88 12.87
C GLY A 110 -7.90 9.29 12.85
N LEU A 111 -9.18 9.43 13.16
CA LEU A 111 -9.93 10.69 13.04
C LEU A 111 -9.29 11.86 13.80
N HIS A 112 -8.78 11.60 15.00
CA HIS A 112 -8.14 12.61 15.85
C HIS A 112 -6.85 13.21 15.25
N LEU A 113 -6.27 12.60 14.22
CA LEU A 113 -5.08 13.09 13.52
C LEU A 113 -5.41 13.82 12.21
N ILE A 114 -6.67 13.80 11.79
CA ILE A 114 -7.13 14.52 10.60
C ILE A 114 -7.01 16.04 10.85
N GLY A 115 -6.48 16.77 9.87
CA GLY A 115 -6.20 18.20 9.99
C GLY A 115 -4.93 18.55 10.77
N SER A 116 -4.17 17.56 11.24
CA SER A 116 -2.86 17.82 11.84
C SER A 116 -1.83 18.24 10.77
N PRO A 117 -0.82 19.06 11.13
CA PRO A 117 0.25 19.45 10.19
C PRO A 117 1.09 18.30 9.62
N ASP A 118 1.07 17.12 10.25
CA ASP A 118 1.68 15.89 9.72
C ASP A 118 0.78 15.27 8.64
N THR A 119 -0.49 15.05 8.95
CA THR A 119 -1.46 14.48 8.02
C THR A 119 -1.61 15.36 6.77
N ASP A 120 -1.67 16.67 6.92
CA ASP A 120 -1.75 17.61 5.79
C ASP A 120 -0.51 17.55 4.90
N TYR A 121 0.67 17.37 5.50
CA TYR A 121 1.90 17.18 4.76
C TYR A 121 1.89 15.88 3.97
N LYS A 122 1.47 14.77 4.58
CA LYS A 122 1.33 13.47 3.90
C LYS A 122 0.35 13.56 2.73
N ARG A 123 -0.82 14.20 2.92
CA ARG A 123 -1.80 14.45 1.85
C ARG A 123 -1.20 15.23 0.68
N LYS A 124 -0.47 16.32 0.96
CA LYS A 124 0.21 17.11 -0.10
C LYS A 124 1.27 16.29 -0.83
N MET A 125 2.04 15.49 -0.10
CA MET A 125 3.06 14.62 -0.71
C MET A 125 2.42 13.57 -1.63
N PHE A 126 1.38 12.89 -1.16
CA PHE A 126 0.71 11.83 -1.91
C PHE A 126 -0.01 12.40 -3.14
N SER A 127 -0.62 13.58 -3.02
CA SER A 127 -1.19 14.31 -4.16
C SER A 127 -0.13 14.60 -5.23
N LEU A 128 1.06 15.05 -4.82
CA LEU A 128 2.18 15.29 -5.73
C LEU A 128 2.65 13.98 -6.38
N CYS A 129 2.84 12.90 -5.61
CA CYS A 129 3.23 11.59 -6.15
C CYS A 129 2.22 11.07 -7.18
N THR A 130 0.92 11.15 -6.91
CA THR A 130 -0.14 10.77 -7.85
C THR A 130 -0.11 11.62 -9.12
N LYS A 131 0.11 12.93 -9.01
CA LYS A 131 0.21 13.84 -10.16
C LYS A 131 1.41 13.48 -11.05
N GLU A 132 2.58 13.31 -10.44
CA GLU A 132 3.82 13.00 -11.16
C GLU A 132 3.80 11.60 -11.78
N ALA A 133 3.19 10.62 -11.10
CA ALA A 133 3.00 9.27 -11.64
C ALA A 133 2.20 9.29 -12.95
N LYS A 134 1.11 10.06 -13.02
CA LYS A 134 0.32 10.24 -14.24
C LYS A 134 1.13 10.88 -15.38
N ALA A 135 2.05 11.78 -15.04
CA ALA A 135 2.85 12.50 -16.04
C ALA A 135 4.01 11.66 -16.62
N ARG A 136 4.55 10.71 -15.85
CA ARG A 136 5.79 9.97 -16.18
C ARG A 136 5.60 8.64 -16.90
N SER A 137 4.38 8.27 -17.28
CA SER A 137 4.02 6.91 -17.72
C SER A 137 4.70 6.39 -19.01
N ARG A 138 5.60 7.14 -19.68
CA ARG A 138 6.01 6.77 -21.06
C ARG A 138 7.50 6.63 -21.40
N SER A 139 8.45 7.19 -20.65
CA SER A 139 9.85 7.16 -21.09
C SER A 139 10.92 6.90 -20.02
N GLU A 140 10.63 7.11 -18.73
CA GLU A 140 11.69 7.14 -17.70
C GLU A 140 11.67 5.99 -16.69
N LEU A 141 10.54 5.32 -16.45
CA LEU A 141 10.38 4.35 -15.35
C LEU A 141 10.71 2.89 -15.72
N GLY A 142 11.27 2.66 -16.91
CA GLY A 142 11.59 1.32 -17.42
C GLY A 142 10.34 0.54 -17.90
N LEU A 143 10.56 -0.50 -18.70
CA LEU A 143 9.51 -1.30 -19.33
C LEU A 143 8.54 -1.96 -18.33
N ALA A 144 8.99 -2.24 -17.10
CA ALA A 144 8.22 -2.94 -16.07
C ALA A 144 7.07 -2.11 -15.47
N VAL A 145 7.13 -0.78 -15.55
CA VAL A 145 6.08 0.14 -15.07
C VAL A 145 5.37 0.83 -16.23
N LYS A 146 5.72 0.46 -17.47
CA LYS A 146 5.09 0.98 -18.67
C LYS A 146 3.60 0.64 -18.61
N ASP A 147 2.76 1.64 -18.77
CA ASP A 147 1.30 1.54 -18.75
C ASP A 147 0.68 1.15 -17.38
N LYS A 148 1.47 1.12 -16.29
CA LYS A 148 0.94 0.93 -14.92
C LYS A 148 0.59 2.27 -14.29
N VAL A 149 -0.58 2.37 -13.65
CA VAL A 149 -1.03 3.59 -12.96
C VAL A 149 -0.65 3.52 -11.48
N LEU A 150 0.06 4.52 -10.97
CA LEU A 150 0.35 4.63 -9.53
C LEU A 150 -0.56 5.69 -8.90
N ARG A 151 -1.22 5.34 -7.79
CA ARG A 151 -2.04 6.26 -6.99
C ARG A 151 -1.64 6.19 -5.52
N PHE A 152 -1.53 7.37 -4.91
CA PHE A 152 -1.19 7.54 -3.50
C PHE A 152 -2.36 8.21 -2.78
N GLU A 153 -2.81 7.65 -1.65
CA GLU A 153 -3.99 8.14 -0.92
C GLU A 153 -3.80 8.08 0.61
N VAL A 154 -4.41 9.05 1.30
CA VAL A 154 -4.52 9.03 2.77
C VAL A 154 -5.99 8.78 3.13
N LEU A 155 -6.27 7.64 3.75
CA LEU A 155 -7.60 7.19 4.13
C LEU A 155 -7.89 7.52 5.60
N ALA A 156 -9.01 8.21 5.84
CA ALA A 156 -9.51 8.43 7.19
C ALA A 156 -10.21 7.16 7.72
N GLU A 157 -10.13 6.93 9.02
CA GLU A 157 -10.67 5.75 9.71
C GLU A 157 -12.18 5.53 9.52
N ASP A 158 -12.96 6.58 9.25
CA ASP A 158 -14.40 6.52 9.01
C ASP A 158 -14.78 6.47 7.52
N GLU A 159 -13.84 6.74 6.62
CA GLU A 159 -14.10 6.85 5.18
C GLU A 159 -13.34 5.82 4.34
N TRP A 160 -12.42 5.05 4.94
CA TRP A 160 -11.52 4.17 4.19
C TRP A 160 -12.27 3.18 3.31
N GLU A 161 -13.36 2.58 3.78
CA GLU A 161 -14.10 1.57 3.04
C GLU A 161 -14.80 2.19 1.82
N ALA A 162 -15.47 3.33 1.99
CA ALA A 162 -16.10 4.05 0.90
C ALA A 162 -15.08 4.48 -0.17
N LYS A 163 -13.90 4.94 0.26
CA LYS A 163 -12.80 5.33 -0.64
C LYS A 163 -12.21 4.15 -1.39
N LEU A 164 -11.96 3.02 -0.72
CA LEU A 164 -11.46 1.83 -1.39
C LEU A 164 -12.48 1.25 -2.37
N ASN A 165 -13.78 1.31 -2.05
CA ASN A 165 -14.85 0.94 -2.98
C ASN A 165 -14.79 1.82 -4.24
N GLU A 166 -14.71 3.15 -4.08
CA GLU A 166 -14.58 4.10 -5.20
C GLU A 166 -13.34 3.79 -6.06
N MET A 167 -12.20 3.47 -5.43
CA MET A 167 -10.94 3.21 -6.13
C MET A 167 -10.94 1.88 -6.89
N LEU A 168 -11.53 0.82 -6.32
CA LEU A 168 -11.47 -0.54 -6.86
C LEU A 168 -12.66 -0.95 -7.74
N GLN A 169 -13.71 -0.10 -7.83
CA GLN A 169 -14.85 -0.33 -8.72
C GLN A 169 -14.58 0.02 -10.20
N THR A 170 -13.38 0.52 -10.53
CA THR A 170 -12.94 0.79 -11.91
C THR A 170 -12.53 -0.49 -12.64
#